data_AF-A0A0K8W1Z4-F1
#
_entry.id   AF-A0A0K8W1Z4-F1
#
_cell.length_a   1.000
_cell.length_b   1.000
_cell.length_c   1.000
_cell.angle_alpha   90.00
_cell.angle_beta   90.00
_cell.angle_gamma   90.00
#
_symmetry.space_group_name_H-M   'P 1'
#
loop_
_entity.id
_entity.type
_entity.pdbx_description
1 polymer ?
#
loop_
_entity_poly.entity_id
_entity_poly.type
_entity_poly.pdbx_seq_one_letter_code
_entity_poly.pdbx_strand_id
1 'polypeptide(L)'
;MSIAKLFVKVFGEDIFEQISTVEKQQPEDDDDEAGCSASQDTPKPPKLDDMKLPEQMVLVRNWLNERLNVIELNSVHAIKTQRVDMVSRLGPEQTICDIDFTSTVRISADRLSLRSQGSFNTIKANVCVYGGRWMYEVLLHSKGVMQIGWCSNKCTFNENSGVGDTKWSYGYDGSKQQIWHISTSKYGDKWQIGDIIGVIIDVENEKIEYFRNGHTMGVAFTKLERGPGISFFPAVSLGYNQGVQVNFGNMPFKYPVEGFLPIQPKPIVRLQKADLLIGYLVNLSSVLAHNPTCKKKDHIEGKISTKKTVYVVFTTLLIEKLTHVLFDPYVIEDKLLPHIINLCTTINATDKDPAIIPGTPESTLGALLSILWNYLENEEVKYVMRKLANALLSTYTHTHTALDYGKQKHAITILTCICTHTQTRKTYLEYKFFKKHWCRRSEAKISGAS
;
A
#
# COMPACT_ATOMS: atom_id res chain seq x y z
N MET A 1 22.80 -22.32 14.09
CA MET A 1 23.25 -21.18 13.27
C MET A 1 23.86 -20.17 14.23
N SER A 2 25.10 -19.71 13.97
CA SER A 2 25.66 -18.56 14.68
C SER A 2 24.88 -17.30 14.29
N ILE A 3 25.00 -16.25 15.09
CA ILE A 3 24.35 -14.96 14.83
C ILE A 3 24.76 -14.36 13.49
N ALA A 4 26.05 -14.45 13.13
CA ALA A 4 26.57 -14.01 11.84
C ALA A 4 25.93 -14.78 10.68
N LYS A 5 25.85 -16.11 10.78
CA LYS A 5 25.18 -16.95 9.76
C LYS A 5 23.69 -16.64 9.63
N LEU A 6 23.01 -16.30 10.73
CA LEU A 6 21.61 -15.88 10.69
C LEU A 6 21.47 -14.49 10.07
N PHE A 7 22.35 -13.56 10.45
CA PHE A 7 22.40 -12.21 9.90
C PHE A 7 22.54 -12.23 8.39
N VAL A 8 23.52 -12.97 7.86
CA VAL A 8 23.73 -13.15 6.41
C VAL A 8 22.48 -13.71 5.72
N LYS A 9 21.80 -14.68 6.33
CA LYS A 9 20.58 -15.25 5.74
C LYS A 9 19.39 -14.28 5.72
N VAL A 10 19.28 -13.41 6.72
CA VAL A 10 18.15 -12.48 6.83
C VAL A 10 18.39 -11.22 6.00
N PHE A 11 19.61 -10.68 6.08
CA PHE A 11 19.98 -9.37 5.56
C PHE A 11 20.78 -9.43 4.26
N GLY A 12 21.32 -10.60 3.88
CA GLY A 12 22.09 -10.78 2.65
C GLY A 12 23.52 -10.21 2.69
N GLU A 13 23.97 -9.70 3.84
CA GLU A 13 25.28 -9.08 4.04
C GLU A 13 25.96 -9.66 5.26
N ASP A 14 27.30 -9.57 5.33
CA ASP A 14 28.07 -9.94 6.51
C ASP A 14 28.76 -8.70 7.12
N ILE A 15 28.12 -8.10 8.13
CA ILE A 15 28.70 -6.97 8.87
C ILE A 15 29.80 -7.42 9.85
N PHE A 16 29.94 -8.72 10.08
CA PHE A 16 30.89 -9.29 11.02
C PHE A 16 32.19 -9.75 10.33
N GLU A 17 32.19 -9.90 9.00
CA GLU A 17 33.41 -10.08 8.19
C GLU A 17 34.36 -8.86 8.26
N GLN A 18 33.82 -7.63 8.33
CA GLN A 18 34.63 -6.42 8.43
C GLN A 18 35.35 -6.29 9.78
N ILE A 19 34.79 -6.88 10.83
CA ILE A 19 35.39 -6.93 12.18
C ILE A 19 36.50 -7.99 12.25
N SER A 20 36.39 -9.06 11.45
CA SER A 20 37.41 -10.12 11.36
C SER A 20 38.53 -9.84 10.35
N THR A 21 38.30 -8.99 9.33
CA THR A 21 39.32 -8.67 8.31
C THR A 21 40.40 -7.67 8.75
N VAL A 22 40.21 -6.95 9.86
CA VAL A 22 41.29 -6.16 10.51
C VAL A 22 42.48 -7.07 10.92
N GLU A 23 42.27 -8.39 10.98
CA GLU A 23 43.33 -9.39 11.24
C GLU A 23 44.30 -9.61 10.07
N LYS A 24 43.93 -9.34 8.80
CA LYS A 24 44.78 -9.72 7.65
C LYS A 24 45.79 -8.66 7.19
N GLN A 25 45.87 -7.52 7.87
CA GLN A 25 46.81 -6.44 7.56
C GLN A 25 47.77 -6.13 8.73
N GLN A 26 48.14 -7.13 9.53
CA GLN A 26 49.39 -7.04 10.30
C GLN A 26 50.48 -7.73 9.46
N PRO A 27 51.56 -7.03 9.05
CA PRO A 27 52.71 -7.68 8.43
C PRO A 27 53.35 -8.61 9.46
N GLU A 28 53.74 -9.81 9.02
CA GLU A 28 54.76 -10.61 9.71
C GLU A 28 56.08 -9.85 9.55
N ASP A 29 56.45 -9.02 10.53
CA ASP A 29 57.79 -8.46 10.62
C ASP A 29 58.68 -9.49 11.34
N ASP A 30 59.58 -10.07 10.55
CA ASP A 30 60.75 -10.84 10.98
C ASP A 30 61.68 -9.99 11.88
N ASP A 31 62.46 -10.71 12.69
CA ASP A 31 63.31 -10.29 13.81
C ASP A 31 64.28 -9.08 13.62
N ASP A 32 64.68 -8.56 14.79
CA ASP A 32 65.89 -7.77 15.14
C ASP A 32 65.87 -6.22 15.00
N GLU A 33 65.63 -5.51 16.12
CA GLU A 33 66.64 -4.69 16.81
C GLU A 33 66.05 -3.84 17.96
N ALA A 34 66.89 -3.57 18.96
CA ALA A 34 66.57 -2.95 20.24
C ALA A 34 66.13 -1.47 20.17
N GLY A 35 65.14 -1.10 20.99
CA GLY A 35 64.87 0.31 21.31
C GLY A 35 63.59 0.55 22.12
N CYS A 36 63.74 0.97 23.38
CA CYS A 36 62.62 1.42 24.23
C CYS A 36 61.87 2.60 23.60
N SER A 37 60.55 2.48 23.42
CA SER A 37 59.62 3.61 23.50
C SER A 37 58.19 3.14 23.78
N ALA A 38 57.46 3.95 24.56
CA ALA A 38 56.21 3.61 25.22
C ALA A 38 55.06 3.22 24.27
N SER A 39 54.45 2.06 24.54
CA SER A 39 53.20 1.61 23.94
C SER A 39 52.03 2.48 24.40
N GLN A 40 51.48 3.29 23.50
CA GLN A 40 50.14 3.84 23.66
C GLN A 40 49.11 2.74 23.34
N ASP A 41 48.49 2.19 24.38
CA ASP A 41 47.34 1.28 24.27
C ASP A 41 46.12 2.03 23.74
N THR A 42 45.97 2.10 22.41
CA THR A 42 44.65 2.31 21.81
C THR A 42 43.89 0.97 21.84
N PRO A 43 42.68 0.89 22.42
CA PRO A 43 41.98 -0.39 22.52
C PRO A 43 41.66 -0.95 21.12
N LYS A 44 42.22 -2.13 20.80
CA LYS A 44 41.81 -2.93 19.63
C LYS A 44 40.29 -3.21 19.74
N PRO A 45 39.50 -3.08 18.66
CA PRO A 45 38.08 -3.41 18.70
C PRO A 45 37.90 -4.89 19.12
N PRO A 46 36.93 -5.21 20.01
CA PRO A 46 36.75 -6.55 20.55
C PRO A 46 36.37 -7.58 19.46
N LYS A 47 36.91 -8.79 19.55
CA LYS A 47 36.64 -9.89 18.61
C LYS A 47 35.16 -10.27 18.61
N LEU A 48 34.63 -10.77 17.48
CA LEU A 48 33.22 -11.20 17.37
C LEU A 48 32.85 -12.27 18.41
N ASP A 49 33.77 -13.19 18.68
CA ASP A 49 33.59 -14.29 19.66
C ASP A 49 33.77 -13.83 21.12
N ASP A 50 34.39 -12.67 21.35
CA ASP A 50 34.57 -12.06 22.68
C ASP A 50 33.42 -11.09 23.01
N MET A 51 32.65 -10.68 22.01
CA MET A 51 31.58 -9.70 22.13
C MET A 51 30.30 -10.33 22.72
N LYS A 52 29.73 -9.69 23.75
CA LYS A 52 28.50 -10.20 24.36
C LYS A 52 27.31 -10.02 23.41
N LEU A 53 26.32 -10.90 23.52
CA LEU A 53 25.09 -10.84 22.69
C LEU A 53 24.44 -9.44 22.63
N PRO A 54 24.32 -8.66 23.74
CA PRO A 54 23.77 -7.30 23.68
C PRO A 54 24.57 -6.33 22.80
N GLU A 55 25.90 -6.42 22.81
CA GLU A 55 26.78 -5.57 21.98
C GLU A 55 26.60 -5.88 20.50
N GLN A 56 26.52 -7.17 20.15
CA GLN A 56 26.20 -7.60 18.78
C GLN A 56 24.81 -7.09 18.33
N MET A 57 23.82 -7.03 19.24
CA MET A 57 22.49 -6.47 18.92
C MET A 57 22.50 -4.97 18.71
N VAL A 58 23.35 -4.23 19.43
CA VAL A 58 23.52 -2.78 19.20
C VAL A 58 24.10 -2.53 17.81
N LEU A 59 25.09 -3.33 17.39
CA LEU A 59 25.66 -3.23 16.04
C LEU A 59 24.60 -3.46 14.95
N VAL A 60 23.80 -4.53 15.09
CA VAL A 60 22.72 -4.85 14.14
C VAL A 60 21.68 -3.73 14.06
N ARG A 61 21.29 -3.15 15.22
CA ARG A 61 20.37 -2.01 15.27
C ARG A 61 20.94 -0.77 14.57
N ASN A 62 22.20 -0.44 14.84
CA ASN A 62 22.85 0.72 14.23
C ASN A 62 22.98 0.55 12.71
N TRP A 63 23.42 -0.61 12.25
CA TRP A 63 23.48 -0.95 10.84
C TRP A 63 22.11 -0.83 10.15
N LEU A 64 21.04 -1.35 10.78
CA LEU A 64 19.70 -1.24 10.21
C LEU A 64 19.23 0.21 10.10
N ASN A 65 19.49 1.03 11.12
CA ASN A 65 19.17 2.46 11.09
C ASN A 65 19.96 3.19 9.98
N GLU A 66 21.25 2.88 9.81
CA GLU A 66 22.07 3.45 8.74
C GLU A 66 21.52 3.07 7.36
N ARG A 67 21.16 1.81 7.14
CA ARG A 67 20.51 1.35 5.89
C ARG A 67 19.22 2.11 5.60
N LEU A 68 18.38 2.34 6.61
CA LEU A 68 17.16 3.11 6.46
C LEU A 68 17.44 4.60 6.21
N ASN A 69 18.52 5.16 6.73
CA ASN A 69 18.94 6.55 6.46
C ASN A 69 19.50 6.71 5.04
N VAL A 70 20.27 5.73 4.55
CA VAL A 70 20.76 5.70 3.16
C VAL A 70 19.59 5.73 2.16
N ILE A 71 18.47 5.06 2.48
CA ILE A 71 17.24 5.15 1.66
C ILE A 71 16.73 6.59 1.56
N GLU A 72 16.75 7.36 2.66
CA GLU A 72 16.32 8.76 2.63
C GLU A 72 17.21 9.59 1.72
N LEU A 73 18.54 9.42 1.85
CA LEU A 73 19.53 10.13 1.03
C LEU A 73 19.38 9.77 -0.46
N ASN A 74 19.25 8.49 -0.78
CA ASN A 74 19.09 8.03 -2.16
C ASN A 74 17.75 8.44 -2.78
N SER A 75 16.73 8.71 -1.95
CA SER A 75 15.41 9.15 -2.41
C SER A 75 15.34 10.63 -2.78
N VAL A 76 16.34 11.45 -2.40
CA VAL A 76 16.30 12.91 -2.59
C VAL A 76 16.07 13.30 -4.05
N HIS A 77 16.77 12.64 -4.98
CA HIS A 77 16.60 12.92 -6.42
C HIS A 77 15.19 12.57 -6.90
N ALA A 78 14.68 11.39 -6.54
CA ALA A 78 13.34 10.95 -6.95
C ALA A 78 12.23 11.86 -6.38
N ILE A 79 12.37 12.32 -5.14
CA ILE A 79 11.46 13.29 -4.52
C ILE A 79 11.51 14.63 -5.27
N LYS A 80 12.72 15.10 -5.61
CA LYS A 80 12.88 16.35 -6.35
C LYS A 80 12.23 16.28 -7.74
N THR A 81 12.43 15.19 -8.47
CA THR A 81 11.78 14.95 -9.76
C THR A 81 10.26 14.96 -9.63
N GLN A 82 9.71 14.21 -8.68
CA GLN A 82 8.26 14.22 -8.43
C GLN A 82 7.73 15.63 -8.10
N ARG A 83 8.45 16.42 -7.30
CA ARG A 83 8.04 17.80 -7.00
C ARG A 83 8.05 18.70 -8.23
N VAL A 84 9.01 18.53 -9.13
CA VAL A 84 9.07 19.27 -10.40
C VAL A 84 7.91 18.88 -11.31
N ASP A 85 7.65 17.58 -11.45
CA ASP A 85 6.53 17.06 -12.26
C ASP A 85 5.17 17.54 -11.73
N MET A 86 5.08 17.77 -10.41
CA MET A 86 3.87 18.21 -9.72
C MET A 86 3.83 19.72 -9.43
N VAL A 87 4.64 20.54 -10.11
CA VAL A 87 4.72 22.00 -9.86
C VAL A 87 3.39 22.73 -10.08
N SER A 88 2.52 22.18 -10.95
CA SER A 88 1.21 22.74 -11.26
C SER A 88 0.09 22.34 -10.30
N ARG A 89 0.43 21.60 -9.24
CA ARG A 89 -0.47 21.23 -8.15
C ARG A 89 -0.33 22.18 -6.97
N LEU A 90 -1.46 22.60 -6.42
CA LEU A 90 -1.55 23.49 -5.26
C LEU A 90 -2.35 22.83 -4.14
N GLY A 91 -1.79 22.83 -2.92
CA GLY A 91 -2.42 22.28 -1.72
C GLY A 91 -1.48 21.35 -0.93
N PRO A 92 -1.91 20.85 0.24
CA PRO A 92 -1.10 19.99 1.11
C PRO A 92 -0.77 18.65 0.45
N GLU A 93 0.28 17.93 0.87
CA GLU A 93 0.64 16.62 0.30
C GLU A 93 -0.51 15.60 0.45
N GLN A 94 -1.14 15.53 1.61
CA GLN A 94 -2.30 14.68 1.83
C GLN A 94 -3.53 15.27 1.13
N THR A 95 -4.04 14.53 0.14
CA THR A 95 -5.22 14.93 -0.62
C THR A 95 -6.46 14.22 -0.07
N ILE A 96 -7.46 15.00 0.29
CA ILE A 96 -8.69 14.55 0.93
C ILE A 96 -9.88 15.32 0.38
N CYS A 97 -11.07 14.80 0.61
CA CYS A 97 -12.31 15.53 0.40
C CYS A 97 -12.44 16.64 1.46
N ASP A 98 -12.46 17.89 0.99
CA ASP A 98 -12.61 19.07 1.81
C ASP A 98 -14.07 19.27 2.23
N ILE A 99 -14.29 19.62 3.49
CA ILE A 99 -15.62 19.66 4.09
C ILE A 99 -16.00 21.12 4.29
N ASP A 100 -17.11 21.52 3.70
CA ASP A 100 -17.82 22.72 4.15
C ASP A 100 -18.79 22.33 5.28
N PHE A 101 -18.84 23.14 6.34
CA PHE A 101 -19.65 22.91 7.55
C PHE A 101 -21.16 22.82 7.28
N THR A 102 -21.58 23.15 6.06
CA THR A 102 -22.96 23.13 5.56
C THR A 102 -23.38 21.80 4.94
N SER A 103 -22.45 20.85 4.72
CA SER A 103 -22.74 19.62 3.98
C SER A 103 -23.39 18.52 4.85
N THR A 104 -24.49 17.93 4.37
CA THR A 104 -25.17 16.78 5.01
C THR A 104 -24.56 15.43 4.59
N VAL A 105 -23.29 15.43 4.15
CA VAL A 105 -22.59 14.23 3.72
C VAL A 105 -21.95 13.54 4.92
N ARG A 106 -22.17 12.23 5.05
CA ARG A 106 -21.40 11.39 5.97
C ARG A 106 -20.08 11.03 5.33
N ILE A 107 -19.00 11.31 6.05
CA ILE A 107 -17.64 11.15 5.56
C ILE A 107 -16.89 10.22 6.52
N SER A 108 -16.10 9.31 5.99
CA SER A 108 -15.22 8.45 6.79
C SER A 108 -14.09 9.24 7.45
N ALA A 109 -13.47 8.69 8.49
CA ALA A 109 -12.37 9.36 9.22
C ALA A 109 -11.18 9.74 8.32
N ASP A 110 -10.90 8.96 7.27
CA ASP A 110 -9.85 9.26 6.28
C ASP A 110 -10.25 10.35 5.27
N ARG A 111 -11.50 10.83 5.29
CA ARG A 111 -12.06 11.80 4.36
C ARG A 111 -11.98 11.41 2.89
N LEU A 112 -12.11 10.11 2.59
CA LEU A 112 -12.07 9.58 1.23
C LEU A 112 -13.32 8.78 0.85
N SER A 113 -14.07 8.25 1.81
CA SER A 113 -15.37 7.63 1.56
C SER A 113 -16.49 8.59 1.92
N LEU A 114 -17.40 8.79 0.97
CA LEU A 114 -18.48 9.76 1.04
C LEU A 114 -19.82 9.04 0.91
N ARG A 115 -20.81 9.47 1.69
CA ARG A 115 -22.21 9.06 1.53
C ARG A 115 -23.14 10.21 1.85
N SER A 116 -23.91 10.65 0.85
CA SER A 116 -24.84 11.76 1.02
C SER A 116 -26.05 11.37 1.88
N GLN A 117 -26.51 12.29 2.72
CA GLN A 117 -27.84 12.27 3.35
C GLN A 117 -28.74 13.41 2.86
N GLY A 118 -28.21 14.33 2.06
CA GLY A 118 -28.98 15.40 1.42
C GLY A 118 -29.52 15.01 0.05
N SER A 119 -30.23 15.94 -0.59
CA SER A 119 -30.76 15.78 -1.94
C SER A 119 -29.65 15.68 -2.98
N PHE A 120 -28.66 16.58 -2.93
CA PHE A 120 -27.57 16.65 -3.91
C PHE A 120 -26.35 17.47 -3.43
N ASN A 121 -25.59 16.95 -2.47
CA ASN A 121 -24.44 17.67 -1.91
C ASN A 121 -23.19 17.55 -2.77
N THR A 122 -22.45 18.65 -2.91
CA THR A 122 -21.17 18.70 -3.61
C THR A 122 -20.00 18.83 -2.65
N ILE A 123 -18.96 18.05 -2.89
CA ILE A 123 -17.71 18.03 -2.16
C ILE A 123 -16.57 18.16 -3.16
N LYS A 124 -15.57 18.99 -2.85
CA LYS A 124 -14.33 19.14 -3.63
C LYS A 124 -13.14 18.64 -2.83
N ALA A 125 -12.05 18.32 -3.50
CA ALA A 125 -10.79 18.04 -2.82
C ALA A 125 -10.18 19.32 -2.22
N ASN A 126 -9.27 19.16 -1.27
CA ASN A 126 -8.46 20.25 -0.69
C ASN A 126 -7.25 20.67 -1.56
N VAL A 127 -7.12 20.09 -2.76
CA VAL A 127 -6.00 20.28 -3.68
C VAL A 127 -6.55 20.58 -5.07
N CYS A 128 -5.89 21.50 -5.78
CA CYS A 128 -6.21 21.82 -7.16
C CYS A 128 -4.98 21.77 -8.06
N VAL A 129 -5.24 21.80 -9.36
CA VAL A 129 -4.23 21.81 -10.42
C VAL A 129 -4.54 22.93 -11.41
N TYR A 130 -3.51 23.63 -11.91
CA TYR A 130 -3.68 24.73 -12.87
C TYR A 130 -2.98 24.48 -14.22
N GLY A 131 -2.27 23.36 -14.36
CA GLY A 131 -1.53 22.96 -15.55
C GLY A 131 -1.18 21.47 -15.48
N GLY A 132 -0.60 20.89 -16.54
CA GLY A 132 -0.25 19.47 -16.56
C GLY A 132 -1.43 18.51 -16.74
N ARG A 133 -1.16 17.22 -16.53
CA ARG A 133 -2.07 16.10 -16.79
C ARG A 133 -2.29 15.27 -15.53
N TRP A 134 -3.54 15.17 -15.09
CA TRP A 134 -3.87 14.63 -13.78
C TRP A 134 -5.00 13.62 -13.80
N MET A 135 -4.96 12.70 -12.85
CA MET A 135 -5.93 11.63 -12.68
C MET A 135 -6.31 11.43 -11.21
N TYR A 136 -7.57 11.04 -11.00
CA TYR A 136 -8.00 10.35 -9.78
C TYR A 136 -8.99 9.24 -10.14
N GLU A 137 -9.21 8.31 -9.22
CA GLU A 137 -10.17 7.22 -9.37
C GLU A 137 -11.33 7.36 -8.37
N VAL A 138 -12.52 6.90 -8.77
CA VAL A 138 -13.70 6.85 -7.89
C VAL A 138 -14.30 5.45 -7.91
N LEU A 139 -14.25 4.76 -6.78
CA LEU A 139 -14.95 3.49 -6.56
C LEU A 139 -16.41 3.76 -6.17
N LEU A 140 -17.34 3.18 -6.91
CA LEU A 140 -18.77 3.38 -6.69
C LEU A 140 -19.34 2.42 -5.63
N HIS A 141 -19.83 2.95 -4.51
CA HIS A 141 -20.56 2.16 -3.51
C HIS A 141 -22.06 2.06 -3.81
N SER A 142 -22.57 2.90 -4.70
CA SER A 142 -23.95 2.92 -5.17
C SER A 142 -23.98 3.25 -6.66
N LYS A 143 -25.14 3.11 -7.32
CA LYS A 143 -25.30 3.29 -8.77
C LYS A 143 -26.37 4.31 -9.17
N GLY A 144 -26.88 5.08 -8.20
CA GLY A 144 -27.88 6.12 -8.42
C GLY A 144 -27.26 7.40 -8.98
N VAL A 145 -28.02 8.50 -8.89
CA VAL A 145 -27.66 9.80 -9.48
C VAL A 145 -26.51 10.44 -8.71
N MET A 146 -25.38 10.64 -9.39
CA MET A 146 -24.18 11.32 -8.89
C MET A 146 -23.53 12.04 -10.07
N GLN A 147 -22.78 13.11 -9.83
CA GLN A 147 -21.96 13.77 -10.84
C GLN A 147 -20.51 13.79 -10.36
N ILE A 148 -19.60 13.24 -11.16
CA ILE A 148 -18.17 13.14 -10.83
C ILE A 148 -17.38 13.94 -11.86
N GLY A 149 -16.46 14.80 -11.42
CA GLY A 149 -15.57 15.50 -12.34
C GLY A 149 -14.79 16.64 -11.70
N TRP A 150 -14.66 17.74 -12.43
CA TRP A 150 -13.78 18.85 -12.05
C TRP A 150 -14.57 20.13 -11.86
N CYS A 151 -14.16 20.95 -10.89
CA CYS A 151 -14.68 22.30 -10.71
C CYS A 151 -13.55 23.31 -10.53
N SER A 152 -13.75 24.52 -11.03
CA SER A 152 -12.79 25.60 -10.86
C SER A 152 -12.90 26.24 -9.47
N ASN A 153 -11.83 26.89 -9.01
CA ASN A 153 -11.86 27.79 -7.85
C ASN A 153 -12.95 28.88 -7.92
N LYS A 154 -13.45 29.23 -9.11
CA LYS A 154 -14.57 30.18 -9.30
C LYS A 154 -15.96 29.55 -9.15
N CYS A 155 -16.03 28.24 -8.96
CA CYS A 155 -17.31 27.53 -8.83
C CYS A 155 -17.88 27.72 -7.42
N THR A 156 -19.15 28.12 -7.34
CA THR A 156 -19.93 28.16 -6.10
C THR A 156 -21.05 27.15 -6.20
N PHE A 157 -21.10 26.21 -5.27
CA PHE A 157 -22.17 25.23 -5.19
C PHE A 157 -23.18 25.62 -4.09
N ASN A 158 -24.44 25.32 -4.33
CA ASN A 158 -25.52 25.32 -3.36
C ASN A 158 -26.17 23.92 -3.28
N GLU A 159 -27.18 23.76 -2.42
CA GLU A 159 -27.85 22.47 -2.15
C GLU A 159 -28.54 21.84 -3.37
N ASN A 160 -28.76 22.61 -4.44
CA ASN A 160 -29.45 22.19 -5.66
C ASN A 160 -28.54 22.19 -6.89
N SER A 161 -27.25 22.50 -6.75
CA SER A 161 -26.30 22.53 -7.85
C SER A 161 -25.19 21.50 -7.64
N GLY A 162 -24.96 20.67 -8.64
CA GLY A 162 -23.86 19.73 -8.67
C GLY A 162 -22.77 20.07 -9.68
N VAL A 163 -21.76 19.21 -9.71
CA VAL A 163 -20.63 19.31 -10.63
C VAL A 163 -21.14 19.20 -12.06
N GLY A 164 -20.93 20.26 -12.83
CA GLY A 164 -21.41 20.38 -14.20
C GLY A 164 -22.62 21.30 -14.36
N ASP A 165 -23.25 21.76 -13.29
CA ASP A 165 -24.41 22.68 -13.39
C ASP A 165 -23.98 24.15 -13.59
N THR A 166 -22.69 24.44 -13.45
CA THR A 166 -22.13 25.78 -13.69
C THR A 166 -21.12 25.77 -14.82
N LYS A 167 -20.90 26.94 -15.44
CA LYS A 167 -19.84 27.13 -16.46
C LYS A 167 -18.42 26.87 -15.93
N TRP A 168 -18.25 26.82 -14.61
CA TRP A 168 -16.96 26.60 -13.97
C TRP A 168 -16.76 25.14 -13.53
N SER A 169 -17.61 24.22 -14.00
CA SER A 169 -17.57 22.82 -13.57
C SER A 169 -17.97 21.87 -14.70
N TYR A 170 -17.47 20.64 -14.62
CA TYR A 170 -17.59 19.61 -15.65
C TYR A 170 -17.85 18.28 -14.96
N GLY A 171 -19.01 17.67 -15.19
CA GLY A 171 -19.43 16.47 -14.46
C GLY A 171 -19.92 15.34 -15.36
N TYR A 172 -19.69 14.11 -14.93
CA TYR A 172 -20.23 12.91 -15.55
C TYR A 172 -21.20 12.19 -14.59
N ASP A 173 -22.41 11.89 -15.07
CA ASP A 173 -23.42 11.08 -14.39
C ASP A 173 -23.60 9.76 -15.15
N GLY A 174 -22.98 8.69 -14.64
CA GLY A 174 -23.08 7.35 -15.21
C GLY A 174 -24.41 6.65 -14.92
N SER A 175 -25.28 7.20 -14.05
CA SER A 175 -26.65 6.71 -13.93
C SER A 175 -27.50 7.24 -15.09
N LYS A 176 -27.31 8.49 -15.49
CA LYS A 176 -28.03 9.07 -16.62
C LYS A 176 -27.32 8.88 -17.96
N GLN A 177 -26.07 8.43 -17.95
CA GLN A 177 -25.19 8.35 -19.13
C GLN A 177 -25.09 9.70 -19.84
N GLN A 178 -24.80 10.72 -19.02
CA GLN A 178 -24.76 12.10 -19.44
C GLN A 178 -23.54 12.81 -18.86
N ILE A 179 -22.99 13.73 -19.65
CA ILE A 179 -22.07 14.75 -19.17
C ILE A 179 -22.82 16.07 -18.98
N TRP A 180 -22.37 16.85 -18.01
CA TRP A 180 -22.98 18.07 -17.49
C TRP A 180 -21.96 19.21 -17.56
N HIS A 181 -22.32 20.28 -18.28
CA HIS A 181 -21.62 21.55 -18.30
C HIS A 181 -22.61 22.65 -18.73
N ILE A 182 -23.37 23.19 -17.77
CA ILE A 182 -24.57 24.04 -17.91
C ILE A 182 -25.74 23.31 -18.59
N SER A 183 -25.46 22.62 -19.69
CA SER A 183 -26.37 21.76 -20.44
C SER A 183 -25.91 20.30 -20.35
N THR A 184 -26.75 19.38 -20.83
CA THR A 184 -26.45 17.95 -20.82
C THR A 184 -26.32 17.38 -22.23
N SER A 185 -25.45 16.38 -22.37
CA SER A 185 -25.34 15.58 -23.59
C SER A 185 -25.07 14.12 -23.26
N LYS A 186 -25.44 13.21 -24.17
CA LYS A 186 -25.26 11.77 -23.99
C LYS A 186 -23.77 11.42 -24.01
N TYR A 187 -23.30 10.67 -23.02
CA TYR A 187 -21.92 10.24 -22.93
C TYR A 187 -21.78 9.05 -21.97
N GLY A 188 -20.85 8.15 -22.26
CA GLY A 188 -20.42 7.09 -21.35
C GLY A 188 -21.43 5.97 -21.11
N ASP A 189 -21.02 5.04 -20.25
CA ASP A 189 -21.73 3.80 -19.99
C ASP A 189 -22.51 3.82 -18.68
N LYS A 190 -23.61 3.05 -18.63
CA LYS A 190 -24.37 2.83 -17.40
C LYS A 190 -23.49 2.17 -16.33
N TRP A 191 -23.17 2.90 -15.27
CA TRP A 191 -22.33 2.39 -14.19
C TRP A 191 -23.04 1.37 -13.28
N GLN A 192 -22.27 0.59 -12.54
CA GLN A 192 -22.74 -0.36 -11.53
C GLN A 192 -21.96 -0.19 -10.23
N ILE A 193 -22.53 -0.75 -9.16
CA ILE A 193 -21.85 -0.83 -7.86
C ILE A 193 -20.56 -1.65 -8.03
N GLY A 194 -19.44 -1.11 -7.54
CA GLY A 194 -18.11 -1.70 -7.64
C GLY A 194 -17.31 -1.29 -8.87
N ASP A 195 -17.89 -0.53 -9.80
CA ASP A 195 -17.12 0.06 -10.89
C ASP A 195 -16.14 1.10 -10.35
N ILE A 196 -14.97 1.19 -10.99
CA ILE A 196 -13.98 2.23 -10.75
C ILE A 196 -14.02 3.18 -11.94
N ILE A 197 -14.33 4.45 -11.67
CA ILE A 197 -14.33 5.51 -12.67
C ILE A 197 -13.00 6.25 -12.58
N GLY A 198 -12.19 6.13 -13.63
CA GLY A 198 -11.00 6.96 -13.80
C GLY A 198 -11.41 8.32 -14.36
N VAL A 199 -10.93 9.39 -13.76
CA VAL A 199 -11.29 10.76 -14.13
C VAL A 199 -10.00 11.51 -14.43
N ILE A 200 -9.82 11.91 -15.69
CA ILE A 200 -8.60 12.62 -16.11
C ILE A 200 -8.91 14.06 -16.51
N ILE A 201 -7.94 14.94 -16.29
CA ILE A 201 -7.90 16.29 -16.85
C ILE A 201 -6.54 16.50 -17.50
N ASP A 202 -6.57 16.91 -18.75
CA ASP A 202 -5.42 17.45 -19.46
C ASP A 202 -5.62 18.96 -19.57
N VAL A 203 -5.00 19.69 -18.65
CA VAL A 203 -5.14 21.15 -18.59
C VAL A 203 -4.42 21.79 -19.77
N GLU A 204 -3.39 21.15 -20.33
CA GLU A 204 -2.60 21.66 -21.45
C GLU A 204 -3.38 21.59 -22.76
N ASN A 205 -4.03 20.45 -23.01
CA ASN A 205 -4.83 20.20 -24.22
C ASN A 205 -6.33 20.51 -24.05
N GLU A 206 -6.74 21.08 -22.91
CA GLU A 206 -8.14 21.43 -22.61
C GLU A 206 -9.09 20.24 -22.72
N LYS A 207 -8.74 19.09 -22.16
CA LYS A 207 -9.57 17.89 -22.25
C LYS A 207 -9.89 17.30 -20.90
N ILE A 208 -11.11 16.82 -20.76
CA ILE A 208 -11.51 15.92 -19.69
C ILE A 208 -12.08 14.67 -20.34
N GLU A 209 -11.66 13.52 -19.83
CA GLU A 209 -12.05 12.21 -20.29
C GLU A 209 -12.28 11.29 -19.09
N TYR A 210 -13.16 10.32 -19.27
CA TYR A 210 -13.53 9.38 -18.23
C TYR A 210 -13.27 7.95 -18.69
N PHE A 211 -12.82 7.14 -17.76
CA PHE A 211 -12.57 5.72 -17.94
C PHE A 211 -13.51 4.94 -17.04
N ARG A 212 -14.04 3.84 -17.52
CA ARG A 212 -14.74 2.87 -16.69
C ARG A 212 -13.91 1.61 -16.65
N ASN A 213 -13.45 1.22 -15.45
CA ASN A 213 -12.74 -0.04 -15.25
C ASN A 213 -11.49 -0.16 -16.15
N GLY A 214 -10.82 0.96 -16.41
CA GLY A 214 -9.64 1.07 -17.28
C GLY A 214 -9.93 1.24 -18.77
N HIS A 215 -11.18 1.14 -19.21
CA HIS A 215 -11.58 1.38 -20.59
C HIS A 215 -12.00 2.83 -20.80
N THR A 216 -11.43 3.50 -21.81
CA THR A 216 -11.81 4.85 -22.21
C THR A 216 -13.30 4.90 -22.62
N MET A 217 -13.99 5.97 -22.24
CA MET A 217 -15.33 6.31 -22.73
C MET A 217 -15.29 7.47 -23.75
N GLY A 218 -14.10 7.85 -24.22
CA GLY A 218 -13.86 8.95 -25.15
C GLY A 218 -13.73 10.32 -24.47
N VAL A 219 -13.47 11.37 -25.25
CA VAL A 219 -13.36 12.73 -24.73
C VAL A 219 -14.74 13.25 -24.34
N ALA A 220 -14.91 13.65 -23.07
CA ALA A 220 -16.16 14.22 -22.57
C ALA A 220 -16.24 15.72 -22.81
N PHE A 221 -15.16 16.44 -22.52
CA PHE A 221 -15.12 17.90 -22.62
C PHE A 221 -13.89 18.35 -23.38
N THR A 222 -14.07 19.41 -24.17
CA THR A 222 -13.01 20.15 -24.84
C THR A 222 -13.19 21.63 -24.53
N LYS A 223 -12.15 22.47 -24.76
CA LYS A 223 -12.23 23.92 -24.55
C LYS A 223 -12.56 24.30 -23.11
N LEU A 224 -11.78 23.79 -22.16
CA LEU A 224 -11.92 24.10 -20.74
C LEU A 224 -11.70 25.60 -20.51
N GLU A 225 -12.39 26.16 -19.52
CA GLU A 225 -12.18 27.53 -19.08
C GLU A 225 -10.72 27.73 -18.62
N ARG A 226 -10.00 28.69 -19.23
CA ARG A 226 -8.59 28.99 -18.90
C ARG A 226 -8.38 30.48 -18.65
N GLY A 227 -7.29 30.79 -17.97
CA GLY A 227 -6.83 32.16 -17.73
C GLY A 227 -6.11 32.31 -16.39
N PRO A 228 -5.51 33.47 -16.12
CA PRO A 228 -4.84 33.75 -14.87
C PRO A 228 -5.75 33.48 -13.66
N GLY A 229 -5.23 32.72 -12.70
CA GLY A 229 -5.95 32.39 -11.46
C GLY A 229 -7.07 31.36 -11.62
N ILE A 230 -7.17 30.64 -12.74
CA ILE A 230 -8.05 29.46 -12.86
C ILE A 230 -7.29 28.21 -12.42
N SER A 231 -7.87 27.45 -11.50
CA SER A 231 -7.40 26.12 -11.11
C SER A 231 -8.58 25.16 -10.98
N PHE A 232 -8.34 23.86 -11.12
CA PHE A 232 -9.34 22.80 -11.11
C PHE A 232 -9.17 21.87 -9.90
N PHE A 233 -10.26 21.60 -9.20
CA PHE A 233 -10.37 20.67 -8.10
C PHE A 233 -11.16 19.43 -8.56
N PRO A 234 -10.71 18.22 -8.19
CA PRO A 234 -11.61 17.06 -8.20
C PRO A 234 -12.85 17.34 -7.34
N ALA A 235 -14.02 17.00 -7.86
CA ALA A 235 -15.28 17.23 -7.17
C ALA A 235 -16.29 16.12 -7.47
N VAL A 236 -17.18 15.89 -6.50
CA VAL A 236 -18.27 14.93 -6.60
C VAL A 236 -19.55 15.52 -6.02
N SER A 237 -20.65 15.34 -6.73
CA SER A 237 -22.01 15.61 -6.24
C SER A 237 -22.76 14.32 -6.06
N LEU A 238 -23.37 14.14 -4.89
CA LEU A 238 -23.97 12.89 -4.48
C LEU A 238 -25.45 13.09 -4.17
N GLY A 239 -26.30 12.38 -4.90
CA GLY A 239 -27.72 12.30 -4.59
C GLY A 239 -28.01 11.57 -3.29
N TYR A 240 -29.25 11.64 -2.82
CA TYR A 240 -29.67 11.01 -1.58
C TYR A 240 -29.25 9.53 -1.50
N ASN A 241 -28.60 9.18 -0.38
CA ASN A 241 -28.06 7.85 -0.07
C ASN A 241 -27.06 7.30 -1.10
N GLN A 242 -26.53 8.14 -1.99
CA GLN A 242 -25.44 7.76 -2.87
C GLN A 242 -24.11 7.88 -2.16
N GLY A 243 -23.17 7.00 -2.52
CA GLY A 243 -21.86 7.00 -1.92
C GLY A 243 -20.77 6.44 -2.81
N VAL A 244 -19.57 6.93 -2.57
CA VAL A 244 -18.36 6.63 -3.32
C VAL A 244 -17.17 6.54 -2.39
N GLN A 245 -16.06 6.02 -2.89
CA GLN A 245 -14.74 6.20 -2.31
C GLN A 245 -13.83 6.80 -3.37
N VAL A 246 -13.17 7.90 -3.05
CA VAL A 246 -12.24 8.58 -3.95
C VAL A 246 -10.83 8.14 -3.64
N ASN A 247 -10.05 7.82 -4.68
CA ASN A 247 -8.63 7.58 -4.58
C ASN A 247 -7.91 8.69 -5.36
N PHE A 248 -7.24 9.58 -4.62
CA PHE A 248 -6.46 10.66 -5.21
C PHE A 248 -5.03 10.25 -5.55
N GLY A 249 -4.65 8.99 -5.30
CA GLY A 249 -3.26 8.51 -5.27
C GLY A 249 -2.78 8.19 -3.86
N ASN A 250 -3.67 8.23 -2.86
CA ASN A 250 -3.39 7.74 -1.51
C ASN A 250 -3.32 6.21 -1.43
N MET A 251 -3.73 5.52 -2.51
CA MET A 251 -3.54 4.11 -2.79
C MET A 251 -3.06 3.96 -4.23
N PRO A 252 -2.32 2.88 -4.59
CA PRO A 252 -2.05 2.57 -5.98
C PRO A 252 -3.33 2.61 -6.82
N PHE A 253 -3.29 3.25 -7.98
CA PHE A 253 -4.43 3.23 -8.91
C PHE A 253 -4.64 1.82 -9.44
N LYS A 254 -5.91 1.43 -9.60
CA LYS A 254 -6.24 0.15 -10.20
C LYS A 254 -6.04 0.17 -11.71
N TYR A 255 -6.37 1.31 -12.33
CA TYR A 255 -6.27 1.57 -13.76
C TYR A 255 -5.52 2.90 -14.00
N PRO A 256 -4.20 2.95 -13.75
CA PRO A 256 -3.44 4.16 -14.09
C PRO A 256 -3.49 4.43 -15.60
N VAL A 257 -3.62 5.71 -15.97
CA VAL A 257 -3.57 6.16 -17.37
C VAL A 257 -2.18 6.72 -17.65
N GLU A 258 -1.55 6.23 -18.72
CA GLU A 258 -0.20 6.64 -19.10
C GLU A 258 -0.12 8.14 -19.39
N GLY A 259 0.89 8.80 -18.84
CA GLY A 259 1.10 10.25 -18.99
C GLY A 259 0.28 11.14 -18.05
N PHE A 260 -0.54 10.57 -17.17
CA PHE A 260 -1.32 11.31 -16.17
C PHE A 260 -0.81 11.02 -14.75
N LEU A 261 -0.63 12.08 -13.96
CA LEU A 261 -0.13 11.99 -12.58
C LEU A 261 -1.29 11.88 -11.57
N PRO A 262 -1.10 11.17 -10.45
CA PRO A 262 -2.04 11.21 -9.33
C PRO A 262 -2.08 12.59 -8.70
N ILE A 263 -3.22 12.96 -8.09
CA ILE A 263 -3.32 14.21 -7.32
C ILE A 263 -2.47 14.15 -6.04
N GLN A 264 -2.44 13.02 -5.35
CA GLN A 264 -1.61 12.83 -4.17
C GLN A 264 -0.23 12.29 -4.56
N PRO A 265 0.88 12.90 -4.09
CA PRO A 265 2.21 12.39 -4.35
C PRO A 265 2.42 10.99 -3.74
N LYS A 266 3.17 10.16 -4.47
CA LYS A 266 3.59 8.82 -4.03
C LYS A 266 4.55 8.92 -2.84
N PRO A 267 4.37 8.16 -1.73
CA PRO A 267 5.24 8.24 -0.56
C PRO A 267 6.57 7.45 -0.76
N ILE A 268 7.46 7.96 -1.61
CA ILE A 268 8.67 7.27 -2.11
C ILE A 268 9.52 6.62 -0.99
N VAL A 269 9.96 7.42 -0.01
CA VAL A 269 10.84 6.95 1.09
C VAL A 269 10.15 5.86 1.90
N ARG A 270 8.87 6.06 2.22
CA ARG A 270 8.10 5.10 3.02
C ARG A 270 7.99 3.76 2.30
N LEU A 271 7.77 3.78 0.98
CA LEU A 271 7.69 2.56 0.18
C LEU A 271 9.02 1.84 0.08
N GLN A 272 10.13 2.56 -0.11
CA GLN A 272 11.46 1.95 -0.16
C GLN A 272 11.86 1.33 1.19
N LYS A 273 11.60 2.03 2.31
CA LYS A 273 11.84 1.49 3.66
C LYS A 273 10.99 0.25 3.92
N ALA A 274 9.70 0.31 3.57
CA ALA A 274 8.79 -0.81 3.75
C ALA A 274 9.21 -2.03 2.92
N ASP A 275 9.62 -1.83 1.67
CA ASP A 275 10.06 -2.92 0.78
C ASP A 275 11.28 -3.65 1.36
N LEU A 276 12.27 -2.89 1.85
CA LEU A 276 13.45 -3.45 2.49
C LEU A 276 13.09 -4.25 3.76
N LEU A 277 12.29 -3.65 4.65
CA LEU A 277 11.90 -4.26 5.92
C LEU A 277 11.03 -5.50 5.72
N ILE A 278 10.07 -5.46 4.79
CA ILE A 278 9.23 -6.61 4.44
C ILE A 278 10.10 -7.71 3.82
N GLY A 279 11.05 -7.37 2.95
CA GLY A 279 12.02 -8.33 2.39
C GLY A 279 12.81 -9.05 3.47
N TYR A 280 13.38 -8.33 4.44
CA TYR A 280 14.06 -8.93 5.59
C TYR A 280 13.13 -9.79 6.44
N LEU A 281 11.89 -9.36 6.64
CA LEU A 281 10.89 -10.12 7.39
C LEU A 281 10.51 -11.42 6.67
N VAL A 282 10.41 -11.39 5.34
CA VAL A 282 10.18 -12.60 4.51
C VAL A 282 11.36 -13.55 4.61
N ASN A 283 12.60 -13.06 4.52
CA ASN A 283 13.80 -13.89 4.69
C ASN A 283 13.84 -14.54 6.08
N LEU A 284 13.55 -13.77 7.12
CA LEU A 284 13.46 -14.27 8.50
C LEU A 284 12.36 -15.33 8.63
N SER A 285 11.21 -15.10 8.01
CA SER A 285 10.07 -16.03 7.98
C SER A 285 10.44 -17.35 7.31
N SER A 286 11.19 -17.31 6.20
CA SER A 286 11.69 -18.51 5.51
C SER A 286 12.67 -19.29 6.40
N VAL A 287 13.59 -18.61 7.08
CA VAL A 287 14.52 -19.27 8.00
C VAL A 287 13.78 -19.94 9.16
N LEU A 288 12.71 -19.33 9.68
CA LEU A 288 11.86 -19.89 10.73
C LEU A 288 11.04 -21.09 10.25
N ALA A 289 10.49 -21.03 9.04
CA ALA A 289 9.75 -22.12 8.41
C ALA A 289 10.60 -23.39 8.26
N HIS A 290 11.86 -23.24 7.82
CA HIS A 290 12.77 -24.36 7.56
C HIS A 290 13.61 -24.83 8.77
N ASN A 291 13.48 -24.23 9.96
CA ASN A 291 14.15 -24.67 11.20
C ASN A 291 13.14 -25.16 12.26
N PRO A 292 12.64 -26.40 12.15
CA PRO A 292 11.63 -26.94 13.06
C PRO A 292 12.12 -27.18 14.50
N THR A 293 13.42 -27.03 14.81
CA THR A 293 13.95 -27.17 16.18
C THR A 293 13.39 -26.13 17.16
N CYS A 294 12.74 -25.07 16.68
CA CYS A 294 11.99 -24.15 17.55
C CYS A 294 10.63 -24.69 18.01
N LYS A 295 10.04 -25.66 17.28
CA LYS A 295 8.67 -26.14 17.46
C LYS A 295 8.52 -27.36 18.38
N LYS A 296 9.61 -28.04 18.75
CA LYS A 296 9.53 -29.10 19.77
C LYS A 296 9.24 -28.45 21.13
N LYS A 297 8.10 -28.80 21.73
CA LYS A 297 7.82 -28.59 23.15
C LYS A 297 8.79 -29.48 23.94
N ASP A 298 10.01 -29.00 24.16
CA ASP A 298 10.82 -29.55 25.24
C ASP A 298 10.14 -29.11 26.54
N HIS A 299 9.27 -29.97 27.06
CA HIS A 299 8.87 -29.96 28.45
C HIS A 299 10.10 -30.35 29.29
N ILE A 300 11.03 -29.41 29.47
CA ILE A 300 11.94 -29.33 30.62
C ILE A 300 12.29 -27.83 30.78
N GLU A 301 12.13 -27.38 32.01
CA GLU A 301 12.40 -26.07 32.60
C GLU A 301 13.38 -25.12 31.86
N GLY A 302 12.89 -23.90 31.61
CA GLY A 302 13.62 -22.68 32.01
C GLY A 302 14.82 -22.19 31.19
N LYS A 303 15.30 -22.88 30.14
CA LYS A 303 16.40 -22.36 29.30
C LYS A 303 15.95 -22.05 27.87
N ILE A 304 15.70 -20.76 27.59
CA ILE A 304 15.58 -20.25 26.22
C ILE A 304 16.92 -20.46 25.51
N SER A 305 16.95 -21.29 24.46
CA SER A 305 18.15 -21.44 23.63
C SER A 305 18.54 -20.10 23.01
N THR A 306 19.83 -19.73 23.05
CA THR A 306 20.37 -18.48 22.48
C THR A 306 19.86 -18.23 21.06
N LYS A 307 19.67 -19.28 20.25
CA LYS A 307 19.12 -19.19 18.89
C LYS A 307 17.70 -18.62 18.87
N LYS A 308 16.80 -19.11 19.75
CA LYS A 308 15.43 -18.60 19.90
C LYS A 308 15.45 -17.12 20.29
N THR A 309 16.34 -16.75 21.21
CA THR A 309 16.52 -15.35 21.62
C THR A 309 16.93 -14.47 20.44
N VAL A 310 17.91 -14.87 19.62
CA VAL A 310 18.33 -14.06 18.46
C VAL A 310 17.19 -13.86 17.45
N TYR A 311 16.41 -14.91 17.14
CA TYR A 311 15.25 -14.77 16.26
C TYR A 311 14.22 -13.79 16.79
N VAL A 312 13.90 -13.87 18.09
CA VAL A 312 12.97 -12.95 18.74
C VAL A 312 13.50 -11.52 18.65
N VAL A 313 14.78 -11.28 18.96
CA VAL A 313 15.35 -9.93 18.89
C VAL A 313 15.34 -9.37 17.47
N PHE A 314 15.71 -10.16 16.44
CA PHE A 314 15.64 -9.72 15.05
C PHE A 314 14.21 -9.44 14.61
N THR A 315 13.25 -10.29 15.02
CA THR A 315 11.84 -10.07 14.73
C THR A 315 11.34 -8.78 15.36
N THR A 316 11.61 -8.57 16.66
CA THR A 316 11.23 -7.34 17.37
C THR A 316 11.85 -6.12 16.73
N LEU A 317 13.14 -6.15 16.37
CA LEU A 317 13.84 -5.03 15.73
C LEU A 317 13.21 -4.68 14.38
N LEU A 318 12.89 -5.68 13.55
CA LEU A 318 12.26 -5.46 12.25
C LEU A 318 10.84 -4.93 12.41
N ILE A 319 10.05 -5.49 13.33
CA ILE A 319 8.67 -5.05 13.59
C ILE A 319 8.65 -3.62 14.13
N GLU A 320 9.55 -3.27 15.05
CA GLU A 320 9.70 -1.90 15.58
C GLU A 320 9.87 -0.88 14.45
N LYS A 321 10.68 -1.19 13.42
CA LYS A 321 10.86 -0.29 12.26
C LYS A 321 9.71 -0.38 11.27
N LEU A 322 9.11 -1.55 11.10
CA LEU A 322 8.05 -1.80 10.13
C LEU A 322 6.72 -1.14 10.54
N THR A 323 6.36 -1.11 11.83
CA THR A 323 5.11 -0.49 12.32
C THR A 323 5.00 1.00 11.95
N HIS A 324 6.12 1.73 11.90
CA HIS A 324 6.14 3.13 11.48
C HIS A 324 5.74 3.37 10.03
N VAL A 325 5.77 2.33 9.17
CA VAL A 325 5.49 2.46 7.73
C VAL A 325 4.34 1.56 7.27
N LEU A 326 4.09 0.43 7.93
CA LEU A 326 3.16 -0.61 7.50
C LEU A 326 1.70 -0.17 7.46
N PHE A 327 1.29 0.75 8.34
CA PHE A 327 -0.12 1.15 8.43
C PHE A 327 -0.56 2.15 7.37
N ASP A 328 0.36 2.62 6.53
CA ASP A 328 0.02 3.34 5.30
C ASP A 328 -0.68 2.38 4.33
N PRO A 329 -1.95 2.62 3.97
CA PRO A 329 -2.66 1.80 3.01
C PRO A 329 -1.89 1.55 1.70
N TYR A 330 -1.13 2.55 1.24
CA TYR A 330 -0.34 2.46 0.01
C TYR A 330 0.74 1.38 0.16
N VAL A 331 1.42 1.33 1.30
CA VAL A 331 2.46 0.33 1.59
C VAL A 331 1.88 -1.09 1.59
N ILE A 332 0.69 -1.27 2.15
CA ILE A 332 0.06 -2.59 2.21
C ILE A 332 -0.23 -3.12 0.80
N GLU A 333 -0.76 -2.30 -0.10
CA GLU A 333 -1.13 -2.73 -1.45
C GLU A 333 0.06 -2.76 -2.43
N ASP A 334 0.99 -1.81 -2.34
CA ASP A 334 2.14 -1.70 -3.25
C ASP A 334 3.30 -2.62 -2.85
N LYS A 335 3.46 -2.94 -1.56
CA LYS A 335 4.60 -3.70 -1.03
C LYS A 335 4.18 -5.02 -0.40
N LEU A 336 3.39 -4.99 0.67
CA LEU A 336 3.08 -6.22 1.41
C LEU A 336 2.30 -7.25 0.56
N LEU A 337 1.28 -6.80 -0.18
CA LEU A 337 0.45 -7.67 -0.98
C LEU A 337 1.25 -8.38 -2.10
N PRO A 338 2.10 -7.70 -2.90
CA PRO A 338 2.99 -8.37 -3.86
C PRO A 338 3.91 -9.42 -3.22
N HIS A 339 4.52 -9.13 -2.07
CA HIS A 339 5.32 -10.12 -1.34
C HIS A 339 4.49 -11.36 -0.97
N ILE A 340 3.27 -11.18 -0.46
CA ILE A 340 2.34 -12.29 -0.17
C ILE A 340 1.97 -13.06 -1.44
N ILE A 341 1.67 -12.36 -2.55
CA ILE A 341 1.34 -12.99 -3.83
C ILE A 341 2.51 -13.86 -4.32
N ASN A 342 3.74 -13.35 -4.22
CA ASN A 342 4.95 -14.08 -4.59
C ASN A 342 5.10 -15.33 -3.72
N LEU A 343 4.85 -15.26 -2.41
CA LEU A 343 4.90 -16.42 -1.51
C LEU A 343 3.80 -17.46 -1.79
N CYS A 344 2.65 -17.06 -2.31
CA CYS A 344 1.58 -17.98 -2.71
C CYS A 344 1.84 -18.66 -4.07
N THR A 345 2.53 -17.97 -4.98
CA THR A 345 2.70 -18.41 -6.37
C THR A 345 4.04 -19.10 -6.62
N THR A 346 5.08 -18.70 -5.89
CA THR A 346 6.42 -19.27 -6.01
C THR A 346 6.50 -20.53 -5.14
N ILE A 347 5.68 -21.53 -5.46
CA ILE A 347 5.63 -22.84 -4.78
C ILE A 347 6.97 -23.62 -4.92
N ASN A 348 7.97 -23.12 -5.67
CA ASN A 348 9.07 -23.95 -6.17
C ASN A 348 10.52 -23.49 -5.83
N ALA A 349 10.77 -22.37 -5.14
CA ALA A 349 12.15 -21.88 -4.96
C ALA A 349 12.63 -21.79 -3.51
N THR A 350 11.80 -21.27 -2.59
CA THR A 350 12.19 -21.13 -1.17
C THR A 350 11.90 -22.40 -0.39
N ASP A 351 10.74 -23.01 -0.65
CA ASP A 351 10.29 -24.22 0.01
C ASP A 351 10.77 -25.42 -0.80
N LYS A 352 11.83 -26.09 -0.33
CA LYS A 352 12.47 -27.24 -1.01
C LYS A 352 11.57 -28.48 -1.16
N ASP A 353 10.36 -28.43 -0.62
CA ASP A 353 9.38 -29.53 -0.61
C ASP A 353 8.07 -29.06 -1.27
N PRO A 354 7.71 -29.60 -2.45
CA PRO A 354 6.50 -29.23 -3.19
C PRO A 354 5.19 -29.59 -2.45
N ALA A 355 5.25 -30.31 -1.32
CA ALA A 355 4.09 -30.60 -0.48
C ALA A 355 3.71 -29.46 0.48
N ILE A 356 4.54 -28.42 0.63
CA ILE A 356 4.27 -27.33 1.56
C ILE A 356 3.20 -26.40 0.98
N ILE A 357 2.03 -26.40 1.62
CA ILE A 357 0.89 -25.58 1.22
C ILE A 357 1.07 -24.14 1.75
N PRO A 358 1.01 -23.10 0.91
CA PRO A 358 1.12 -21.72 1.38
C PRO A 358 0.12 -21.36 2.48
N GLY A 359 0.65 -20.74 3.53
CA GLY A 359 -0.06 -20.29 4.73
C GLY A 359 -0.19 -21.34 5.85
N THR A 360 0.26 -22.58 5.63
CA THR A 360 0.48 -23.53 6.73
C THR A 360 1.70 -23.10 7.58
N PRO A 361 1.81 -23.52 8.85
CA PRO A 361 2.93 -23.14 9.72
C PRO A 361 4.31 -23.52 9.21
N GLU A 362 4.41 -24.47 8.26
CA GLU A 362 5.63 -24.94 7.62
C GLU A 362 6.04 -24.10 6.41
N SER A 363 5.12 -23.29 5.88
CA SER A 363 5.37 -22.39 4.76
C SER A 363 5.95 -21.06 5.21
N THR A 364 6.73 -20.42 4.34
CA THR A 364 7.23 -19.06 4.56
C THR A 364 6.09 -18.05 4.80
N LEU A 365 4.97 -18.18 4.06
CA LEU A 365 3.78 -17.35 4.26
C LEU A 365 3.16 -17.55 5.65
N GLY A 366 3.01 -18.79 6.11
CA GLY A 366 2.44 -19.07 7.43
C GLY A 366 3.32 -18.56 8.56
N ALA A 367 4.65 -18.65 8.41
CA ALA A 367 5.60 -18.06 9.34
C ALA A 367 5.51 -16.52 9.37
N LEU A 368 5.40 -15.87 8.20
CA LEU A 368 5.22 -14.42 8.10
C LEU A 368 3.92 -13.97 8.79
N LEU A 369 2.80 -14.64 8.49
CA LEU A 369 1.51 -14.37 9.13
C LEU A 369 1.61 -14.59 10.65
N SER A 370 2.26 -15.66 11.10
CA SER A 370 2.46 -15.92 12.53
C SER A 370 3.26 -14.80 13.20
N ILE A 371 4.31 -14.28 12.55
CA ILE A 371 5.08 -13.14 13.07
C ILE A 371 4.17 -11.91 13.20
N LEU A 372 3.41 -11.56 12.16
CA LEU A 372 2.51 -10.40 12.22
C LEU A 372 1.50 -10.55 13.37
N TRP A 373 0.91 -11.74 13.53
CA TRP A 373 -0.06 -12.00 14.60
C TRP A 373 0.53 -12.02 16.01
N ASN A 374 1.80 -12.37 16.16
CA ASN A 374 2.46 -12.48 17.46
C ASN A 374 3.05 -11.15 17.95
N TYR A 375 3.42 -10.25 17.04
CA TYR A 375 4.19 -9.05 17.38
C TYR A 375 3.44 -7.72 17.17
N LEU A 376 2.41 -7.70 16.34
CA LEU A 376 1.54 -6.52 16.22
C LEU A 376 0.36 -6.64 17.17
N GLU A 377 -0.20 -5.49 17.57
CA GLU A 377 -1.39 -5.45 18.39
C GLU A 377 -2.62 -5.98 17.63
N ASN A 378 -3.64 -6.44 18.37
CA ASN A 378 -4.83 -7.04 17.77
C ASN A 378 -5.53 -6.12 16.74
N GLU A 379 -5.63 -4.81 17.01
CA GLU A 379 -6.26 -3.86 16.10
C GLU A 379 -5.37 -3.53 14.88
N GLU A 380 -4.05 -3.53 15.08
CA GLU A 380 -3.06 -3.33 14.02
C GLU A 380 -3.10 -4.47 12.99
N VAL A 381 -3.08 -5.73 13.45
CA VAL A 381 -3.17 -6.88 12.54
C VAL A 381 -4.52 -6.90 11.84
N LYS A 382 -5.63 -6.66 12.57
CA LYS A 382 -6.96 -6.56 11.96
C LYS A 382 -7.01 -5.49 10.88
N TYR A 383 -6.36 -4.35 11.09
CA TYR A 383 -6.26 -3.30 10.09
C TYR A 383 -5.54 -3.79 8.82
N VAL A 384 -4.36 -4.41 8.97
CA VAL A 384 -3.58 -4.93 7.84
C VAL A 384 -4.36 -6.00 7.08
N MET A 385 -4.92 -6.98 7.80
CA MET A 385 -5.68 -8.09 7.21
C MET A 385 -6.94 -7.57 6.49
N ARG A 386 -7.66 -6.60 7.06
CA ARG A 386 -8.80 -5.95 6.39
C ARG A 386 -8.38 -5.24 5.10
N LYS A 387 -7.24 -4.54 5.08
CA LYS A 387 -6.73 -3.86 3.88
C LYS A 387 -6.34 -4.87 2.79
N LEU A 388 -5.66 -5.96 3.14
CA LEU A 388 -5.35 -7.06 2.21
C LEU A 388 -6.62 -7.69 1.63
N ALA A 389 -7.60 -8.02 2.48
CA ALA A 389 -8.87 -8.59 2.05
C ALA A 389 -9.62 -7.63 1.10
N ASN A 390 -9.62 -6.32 1.38
CA ASN A 390 -10.26 -5.33 0.51
C ASN A 390 -9.56 -5.19 -0.85
N ALA A 391 -8.23 -5.24 -0.89
CA ALA A 391 -7.47 -5.18 -2.16
C ALA A 391 -7.74 -6.41 -3.05
N LEU A 392 -7.77 -7.60 -2.43
CA LEU A 392 -8.15 -8.85 -3.11
C LEU A 392 -9.61 -8.83 -3.55
N LEU A 393 -10.52 -8.35 -2.70
CA LEU A 393 -11.94 -8.22 -3.02
C LEU A 393 -12.17 -7.24 -4.16
N SER A 394 -11.49 -6.09 -4.17
CA SER A 394 -11.56 -5.11 -5.27
C SER A 394 -11.20 -5.76 -6.60
N THR A 395 -10.12 -6.56 -6.61
CA THR A 395 -9.70 -7.34 -7.79
C THR A 395 -10.75 -8.39 -8.20
N TYR A 396 -11.38 -9.05 -7.23
CA TYR A 396 -12.42 -10.05 -7.48
C TYR A 396 -13.73 -9.43 -8.01
N THR A 397 -14.16 -8.31 -7.46
CA THR A 397 -15.46 -7.69 -7.77
C THR A 397 -15.52 -7.03 -9.14
N HIS A 398 -14.36 -6.88 -9.79
CA HIS A 398 -14.26 -6.32 -11.11
C HIS A 398 -15.06 -7.14 -12.14
N THR A 399 -16.01 -6.47 -12.78
CA THR A 399 -16.80 -7.02 -13.87
C THR A 399 -16.05 -6.85 -15.18
N HIS A 400 -15.45 -7.95 -15.66
CA HIS A 400 -14.88 -8.00 -16.99
C HIS A 400 -16.01 -8.16 -18.02
N THR A 401 -15.97 -7.37 -19.09
CA THR A 401 -16.87 -7.51 -20.25
C THR A 401 -16.59 -8.78 -21.05
N ALA A 402 -15.35 -9.26 -21.04
CA ALA A 402 -14.96 -10.57 -21.55
C ALA A 402 -15.16 -11.65 -20.47
N LEU A 403 -15.49 -12.89 -20.85
CA LEU A 403 -15.61 -14.04 -19.93
C LEU A 403 -14.25 -14.51 -19.35
N ASP A 404 -13.27 -13.61 -19.23
CA ASP A 404 -11.97 -13.89 -18.62
C ASP A 404 -12.02 -13.64 -17.10
N TYR A 405 -11.94 -14.74 -16.35
CA TYR A 405 -11.97 -14.76 -14.89
C TYR A 405 -10.59 -14.98 -14.26
N GLY A 406 -9.49 -14.82 -15.01
CA GLY A 406 -8.13 -15.09 -14.54
C GLY A 406 -7.76 -14.29 -13.28
N LYS A 407 -8.07 -13.00 -13.25
CA LYS A 407 -7.81 -12.11 -12.10
C LYS A 407 -8.61 -12.50 -10.86
N GLN A 408 -9.89 -12.88 -11.06
CA GLN A 408 -10.79 -13.31 -9.99
C GLN A 408 -10.34 -14.64 -9.39
N LYS A 409 -9.97 -15.61 -10.26
CA LYS A 409 -9.38 -16.88 -9.84
C LYS A 409 -8.11 -16.65 -9.03
N HIS A 410 -7.21 -15.81 -9.53
CA HIS A 410 -5.98 -15.46 -8.82
C HIS A 410 -6.27 -14.84 -7.44
N ALA A 411 -7.15 -13.83 -7.36
CA ALA A 411 -7.51 -13.20 -6.10
C ALA A 411 -8.10 -14.20 -5.07
N ILE A 412 -8.95 -15.13 -5.52
CA ILE A 412 -9.47 -16.21 -4.67
C ILE A 412 -8.34 -17.12 -4.20
N THR A 413 -7.45 -17.56 -5.08
CA THR A 413 -6.32 -18.42 -4.72
C THR A 413 -5.46 -17.79 -3.63
N ILE A 414 -5.09 -16.52 -3.79
CA ILE A 414 -4.30 -15.79 -2.77
C ILE A 414 -5.07 -15.70 -1.45
N LEU A 415 -6.36 -15.38 -1.49
CA LEU A 415 -7.20 -15.33 -0.29
C LEU A 415 -7.28 -16.69 0.39
N THR A 416 -7.39 -17.79 -0.38
CA THR A 416 -7.40 -19.16 0.16
C THR A 416 -6.07 -19.47 0.85
N CYS A 417 -4.93 -19.14 0.25
CA CYS A 417 -3.61 -19.30 0.87
C CYS A 417 -3.49 -18.52 2.19
N ILE A 418 -3.97 -17.28 2.24
CA ILE A 418 -4.00 -16.51 3.50
C ILE A 418 -4.92 -17.18 4.54
N CYS A 419 -6.04 -17.76 4.09
CA CYS A 419 -7.00 -18.44 4.96
C CYS A 419 -6.57 -19.85 5.41
N THR A 420 -5.47 -20.41 4.91
CA THR A 420 -4.94 -21.66 5.49
C THR A 420 -4.36 -21.40 6.88
N HIS A 421 -3.85 -20.19 7.13
CA HIS A 421 -3.40 -19.74 8.44
C HIS A 421 -4.58 -19.60 9.42
N THR A 422 -4.58 -20.40 10.48
CA THR A 422 -5.72 -20.58 11.39
C THR A 422 -6.20 -19.29 12.05
N GLN A 423 -5.30 -18.46 12.56
CA GLN A 423 -5.68 -17.22 13.27
C GLN A 423 -6.30 -16.22 12.30
N THR A 424 -5.70 -16.06 11.11
CA THR A 424 -6.22 -15.15 10.06
C THR A 424 -7.60 -15.59 9.59
N ARG A 425 -7.78 -16.89 9.34
CA ARG A 425 -9.08 -17.46 8.97
C ARG A 425 -10.16 -17.17 10.00
N LYS A 426 -9.88 -17.40 11.29
CA LYS A 426 -10.83 -17.12 12.38
C LYS A 426 -11.26 -15.65 12.38
N THR A 427 -10.30 -14.73 12.31
CA THR A 427 -10.61 -13.29 12.29
C THR A 427 -11.43 -12.89 11.06
N TYR A 428 -11.15 -13.44 9.88
CA TYR A 428 -11.94 -13.17 8.69
C TYR A 428 -13.40 -13.63 8.82
N LEU A 429 -13.64 -14.77 9.46
CA LEU A 429 -14.98 -15.29 9.71
C LEU A 429 -15.73 -14.49 10.80
N GLU A 430 -15.04 -14.14 11.88
CA GLU A 430 -15.63 -13.44 13.04
C GLU A 430 -16.03 -11.99 12.72
N TYR A 431 -15.15 -11.23 12.06
CA TYR A 431 -15.31 -9.78 11.91
C TYR A 431 -16.07 -9.37 10.63
N LYS A 432 -16.60 -10.34 9.87
CA LYS A 432 -17.38 -10.09 8.64
C LYS A 432 -16.73 -9.02 7.75
N PHE A 433 -15.41 -9.10 7.54
CA PHE A 433 -14.69 -8.12 6.73
C PHE A 433 -15.25 -8.01 5.30
N PHE A 434 -15.93 -9.06 4.83
CA PHE A 434 -16.78 -9.06 3.66
C PHE A 434 -18.18 -8.50 4.02
N LYS A 435 -18.48 -7.23 3.67
CA LYS A 435 -19.82 -6.66 3.92
C LYS A 435 -20.95 -7.50 3.27
N LYS A 436 -22.11 -7.58 3.93
CA LYS A 436 -23.31 -8.33 3.46
C LYS A 436 -23.77 -8.05 2.02
N HIS A 437 -23.51 -6.86 1.48
CA HIS A 437 -23.94 -6.49 0.12
C HIS A 437 -23.20 -7.25 -0.99
N TRP A 438 -22.07 -7.90 -0.68
CA TRP A 438 -21.24 -8.60 -1.66
C TRP A 438 -21.69 -10.05 -1.91
N CYS A 439 -22.34 -10.70 -0.94
CA CYS A 439 -22.88 -12.06 -1.10
C CYS A 439 -24.17 -12.14 -1.94
N ARG A 440 -24.86 -11.03 -2.19
CA ARG A 440 -26.08 -11.05 -3.04
C ARG A 440 -25.80 -11.26 -4.53
N ARG A 441 -24.54 -11.14 -4.99
CA ARG A 441 -24.18 -11.41 -6.39
C ARG A 441 -24.18 -12.90 -6.73
N SER A 442 -24.03 -13.80 -5.75
CA SER A 442 -24.14 -15.25 -5.98
C SER A 442 -25.59 -15.75 -5.96
N GLU A 443 -26.48 -15.12 -5.19
CA GLU A 443 -27.89 -15.52 -5.13
C GLU A 443 -28.68 -15.09 -6.38
N ALA A 444 -28.33 -13.96 -6.99
CA ALA A 444 -29.07 -13.42 -8.15
C ALA A 444 -28.80 -14.15 -9.49
N LYS A 445 -27.86 -15.10 -9.55
CA LYS A 445 -27.59 -15.92 -10.76
C LYS A 445 -28.14 -17.35 -10.69
N ILE A 446 -28.66 -17.78 -9.53
CA ILE A 446 -29.17 -19.15 -9.34
C ILE A 446 -30.70 -19.21 -9.41
N SER A 447 -31.41 -18.08 -9.25
CA SER A 447 -32.88 -18.03 -9.30
C SER A 447 -33.47 -17.74 -10.70
N GLY A 448 -32.72 -17.98 -11.78
CA GLY A 448 -33.14 -17.71 -13.16
C GLY A 448 -33.14 -18.93 -14.09
N ALA A 449 -33.05 -20.14 -13.52
CA ALA A 449 -33.18 -21.40 -14.24
C ALA A 449 -34.11 -22.33 -13.45
N SER A 450 -35.41 -22.07 -13.58
CA SER A 450 -36.49 -23.02 -13.35
C SER A 450 -37.67 -22.62 -14.20
#